data_AF-A0A0B0PV13-F1
#
_entry.id   AF-A0A0B0PV13-F1
#
_cell.length_a   1.000
_cell.length_b   1.000
_cell.length_c   1.000
_cell.angle_alpha   90.00
_cell.angle_beta   90.00
_cell.angle_gamma   90.00
#
_symmetry.space_group_name_H-M   'P 1'
#
loop_
_entity.id
_entity.type
_entity.pdbx_description
1 polymer ?
#
loop_
_entity_poly.entity_id
_entity_poly.type
_entity_poly.pdbx_seq_one_letter_code
_entity_poly.pdbx_strand_id
1 'polypeptide(L)'
;MEKEKTYWEQRDQANWLRIRDRNTAFFHKFASQRRHMNRIRVLENDVGDITNNECEMEEIALNYFKNIFFHERGGKYGAYFF
;
A
#
# COMPACT_ATOMS: atom_id res chain seq x y z
N MET A 1 -42.68 27.33 -5.58
CA MET A 1 -41.77 27.20 -6.74
C MET A 1 -40.32 27.36 -6.30
N GLU A 2 -39.86 28.53 -5.88
CA GLU A 2 -38.44 28.77 -5.55
C GLU A 2 -37.95 28.00 -4.31
N LYS A 3 -38.71 28.01 -3.21
CA LYS A 3 -38.39 27.25 -1.98
C LYS A 3 -38.30 25.73 -2.19
N GLU A 4 -39.12 25.20 -3.08
CA GLU A 4 -39.17 23.77 -3.39
C GLU A 4 -37.96 23.35 -4.22
N LYS A 5 -37.55 24.18 -5.18
CA LYS A 5 -36.34 23.97 -5.98
C LYS A 5 -35.08 23.95 -5.10
N THR A 6 -34.92 24.94 -4.22
CA THR A 6 -33.78 24.98 -3.28
C THR A 6 -33.75 23.77 -2.34
N TYR A 7 -34.91 23.31 -1.88
CA TYR A 7 -35.01 22.11 -1.05
C TYR A 7 -34.51 20.86 -1.79
N TRP A 8 -34.93 20.69 -3.05
CA TRP A 8 -34.49 19.54 -3.86
C TRP A 8 -33.00 19.61 -4.21
N GLU A 9 -32.47 20.79 -4.50
CA GLU A 9 -31.03 21.00 -4.75
C GLU A 9 -30.18 20.64 -3.52
N GLN A 10 -30.57 21.12 -2.33
CA GLN A 10 -29.87 20.80 -1.08
C GLN A 10 -29.92 19.30 -0.77
N ARG A 11 -31.08 18.67 -1.00
CA ARG A 11 -31.27 17.23 -0.78
C ARG A 11 -30.43 16.38 -1.74
N ASP A 12 -30.32 16.80 -3.00
CA ASP A 12 -29.48 16.11 -3.98
C ASP A 12 -27.99 16.22 -3.60
N GLN A 13 -27.53 17.43 -3.26
CA GLN A 13 -26.15 17.64 -2.82
C GLN A 13 -25.80 16.82 -1.57
N ALA A 14 -26.69 16.76 -0.57
CA ALA A 14 -26.51 15.93 0.62
C ALA A 14 -26.46 14.42 0.29
N ASN A 15 -27.27 13.97 -0.66
CA ASN A 15 -27.25 12.58 -1.13
C ASN A 15 -25.94 12.24 -1.86
N TRP A 16 -25.48 13.11 -2.75
CA TRP A 16 -24.21 12.96 -3.45
C TRP A 16 -23.03 12.85 -2.48
N LEU A 17 -22.96 13.74 -1.48
CA LEU A 17 -21.93 13.70 -0.45
C LEU A 17 -21.98 12.40 0.34
N ARG A 18 -23.17 11.96 0.76
CA ARG A 18 -23.35 10.69 1.49
C ARG A 18 -22.93 9.47 0.68
N ILE A 19 -23.22 9.44 -0.62
CA ILE A 19 -22.80 8.35 -1.51
C ILE A 19 -21.29 8.37 -1.70
N ARG A 20 -20.69 9.55 -1.88
CA ARG A 20 -19.23 9.72 -2.00
C ARG A 20 -18.50 9.24 -0.74
N ASP A 21 -18.96 9.65 0.44
CA ASP A 21 -18.33 9.25 1.70
C ASP A 21 -18.44 7.72 1.94
N ARG A 22 -19.54 7.10 1.51
CA ARG A 22 -19.67 5.64 1.50
C ARG A 22 -18.71 4.95 0.54
N ASN A 23 -18.46 5.53 -0.63
CA ASN A 23 -17.48 5.00 -1.57
C ASN A 23 -16.07 5.06 -0.98
N THR A 24 -15.72 6.15 -0.29
CA THR A 24 -14.44 6.28 0.42
C THR A 24 -14.26 5.17 1.47
N ALA A 25 -15.29 4.87 2.26
CA ALA A 25 -15.24 3.77 3.23
C ALA A 25 -15.04 2.40 2.57
N PHE A 26 -15.64 2.14 1.40
CA PHE A 26 -15.42 0.91 0.64
C PHE A 26 -13.96 0.78 0.20
N PHE A 27 -13.39 1.82 -0.42
CA PHE A 27 -12.00 1.78 -0.89
C PHE A 27 -11.00 1.67 0.27
N HIS A 28 -11.26 2.34 1.39
CA HIS A 28 -10.43 2.18 2.59
C HIS A 28 -10.49 0.76 3.14
N LYS A 29 -11.67 0.14 3.23
CA LYS A 29 -11.82 -1.26 3.66
C LYS A 29 -11.10 -2.20 2.70
N PHE A 30 -11.29 -2.02 1.40
CA PHE A 30 -10.63 -2.82 0.37
C PHE A 30 -9.09 -2.70 0.44
N ALA A 31 -8.56 -1.48 0.53
CA ALA A 31 -7.12 -1.24 0.67
C ALA A 31 -6.56 -1.84 1.97
N SER A 32 -7.32 -1.75 3.07
CA SER A 32 -6.93 -2.33 4.37
C SER A 32 -6.92 -3.86 4.32
N GLN A 33 -7.93 -4.47 3.70
CA GLN A 33 -7.99 -5.91 3.49
C GLN A 33 -6.83 -6.38 2.62
N ARG A 34 -6.55 -5.68 1.52
CA ARG A 34 -5.40 -5.98 0.65
C ARG A 34 -4.07 -5.86 1.38
N ARG A 35 -3.89 -4.82 2.21
CA ARG A 35 -2.71 -4.68 3.07
C ARG A 35 -2.58 -5.84 4.06
N HIS A 36 -3.68 -6.29 4.65
CA HIS A 36 -3.68 -7.41 5.59
C HIS A 36 -3.31 -8.74 4.89
N MET A 37 -3.91 -9.01 3.73
CA MET A 37 -3.65 -10.24 2.97
C MET A 37 -2.23 -10.28 2.39
N ASN A 38 -1.71 -9.13 1.95
CA ASN A 38 -0.40 -9.04 1.31
C ASN A 38 0.73 -8.77 2.33
N ARG A 39 0.46 -8.86 3.63
CA ARG A 39 1.52 -8.73 4.64
C ARG A 39 2.41 -9.96 4.56
N ILE A 40 3.68 -9.73 4.20
CA ILE A 40 4.74 -10.74 4.32
C ILE A 40 4.94 -11.02 5.82
N ARG A 41 4.72 -12.28 6.23
CA ARG A 41 4.80 -12.69 7.64
C ARG A 41 6.12 -13.38 7.99
N VAL A 42 6.75 -13.99 7.00
CA VAL A 42 7.99 -14.73 7.12
C VAL A 42 8.79 -14.55 5.85
N LEU A 43 10.11 -14.58 5.97
CA LEU A 43 11.05 -14.66 4.86
C LEU A 43 12.01 -15.82 5.08
N GLU A 44 12.47 -16.41 3.98
CA GLU A 44 13.50 -17.44 3.96
C GLU A 44 14.82 -16.80 3.53
N ASN A 45 15.91 -17.11 4.22
CA ASN A 45 17.25 -16.64 3.88
C ASN A 45 17.92 -17.55 2.82
N ASP A 46 19.11 -17.17 2.36
CA ASP A 46 19.87 -17.92 1.35
C ASP A 46 20.36 -19.31 1.84
N VAL A 47 20.30 -19.56 3.16
CA VAL A 47 20.70 -20.82 3.81
C VAL A 47 19.50 -21.75 4.02
N GLY A 48 18.27 -21.27 3.73
CA GLY A 48 17.02 -22.01 3.91
C GLY A 48 16.35 -21.85 5.28
N ASP A 49 16.86 -20.96 6.14
CA ASP A 49 16.21 -20.67 7.43
C ASP A 49 15.06 -19.68 7.24
N ILE A 50 13.94 -19.96 7.90
CA ILE A 50 12.75 -19.12 7.88
C ILE A 50 12.71 -18.26 9.15
N THR A 51 12.54 -16.96 8.97
CA THR A 51 12.41 -16.01 10.08
C THR A 51 11.12 -15.20 9.98
N ASN A 52 10.56 -14.85 11.15
CA ASN A 52 9.45 -13.91 11.32
C ASN A 52 9.88 -12.63 12.08
N ASN A 53 11.19 -12.50 12.37
CA ASN A 53 11.74 -11.36 13.07
C ASN A 53 11.87 -10.18 12.09
N GLU A 54 11.26 -9.05 12.41
CA GLU A 54 11.23 -7.87 11.53
C GLU A 54 12.65 -7.37 11.15
N CYS A 55 13.59 -7.39 12.10
CA CYS A 55 14.97 -6.96 11.85
C CYS A 55 15.69 -7.90 10.87
N GLU A 56 15.51 -9.21 11.04
CA GLU A 56 16.13 -10.22 10.17
C GLU A 56 15.49 -10.22 8.78
N MET A 57 14.17 -10.05 8.71
CA MET A 57 13.44 -9.90 7.46
C MET A 57 13.89 -8.66 6.67
N GLU A 58 14.15 -7.54 7.36
CA GLU A 58 14.73 -6.33 6.74
C GLU A 58 16.12 -6.60 6.18
N GLU A 59 16.98 -7.28 6.93
CA GLU A 59 18.33 -7.64 6.49
C GLU A 59 18.31 -8.57 5.26
N ILE A 60 17.46 -9.59 5.26
CA ILE A 60 17.28 -10.49 4.11
C ILE A 60 16.83 -9.72 2.87
N ALA A 61 15.82 -8.83 3.01
CA ALA A 61 15.33 -8.02 1.90
C ALA A 61 16.43 -7.08 1.36
N LEU A 62 17.16 -6.40 2.25
CA LEU A 62 18.27 -5.53 1.86
C LEU A 62 19.35 -6.30 1.13
N ASN A 63 19.78 -7.45 1.64
CA ASN A 63 20.82 -8.25 1.00
C ASN A 63 20.36 -8.78 -0.37
N TYR A 64 19.11 -9.25 -0.48
CA TYR A 64 18.52 -9.66 -1.76
C TYR A 64 18.55 -8.52 -2.78
N PHE A 65 18.04 -7.34 -2.42
CA PHE A 65 17.99 -6.20 -3.35
C PHE A 65 19.39 -5.68 -3.69
N LYS A 66 20.30 -5.61 -2.71
CA LYS A 66 21.72 -5.32 -2.98
C LYS A 66 22.26 -6.30 -4.01
N ASN A 67 22.10 -7.61 -3.80
CA ASN A 67 22.62 -8.62 -4.71
C ASN A 67 22.07 -8.45 -6.14
N ILE A 68 20.75 -8.28 -6.34
CA ILE A 68 20.23 -8.11 -7.71
C ILE A 68 20.71 -6.80 -8.36
N PHE A 69 20.78 -5.70 -7.60
CA PHE A 69 21.17 -4.41 -8.17
C PHE A 69 22.68 -4.28 -8.41
N PHE A 70 23.52 -4.95 -7.61
CA PHE A 70 24.98 -4.93 -7.73
C PHE A 70 25.53 -6.06 -8.60
N HIS A 71 24.86 -7.22 -8.64
CA HIS A 71 25.36 -8.41 -9.35
C HIS A 71 24.86 -8.50 -10.80
N GLU A 72 23.69 -7.94 -11.14
CA GLU A 72 23.18 -7.91 -12.54
C GLU A 72 23.76 -6.77 -13.38
N ARG A 73 24.42 -5.77 -12.76
CA ARG A 73 25.04 -4.66 -13.49
C ARG A 73 26.34 -4.24 -12.83
N GLY A 74 27.45 -4.44 -13.55
CA GLY A 74 28.63 -3.57 -13.42
C GLY A 74 28.33 -2.13 -13.86
N GLY A 75 27.30 -1.50 -13.30
CA GLY A 75 26.67 -0.29 -13.83
C GLY A 75 26.58 0.81 -12.78
N LYS A 76 27.62 1.65 -12.73
CA LYS A 76 27.71 3.11 -12.46
C LYS A 76 26.76 3.85 -11.48
N TYR A 77 25.83 3.21 -10.79
CA TYR A 77 24.82 3.87 -9.93
C TYR A 77 24.87 3.43 -8.46
N GLY A 78 25.74 2.48 -8.12
CA GLY A 78 25.92 2.00 -6.75
C GLY A 78 26.41 3.03 -5.73
N ALA A 79 26.96 4.16 -6.18
CA ALA A 79 27.54 5.18 -5.32
C ALA A 79 26.57 6.28 -4.87
N TYR A 80 25.30 6.27 -5.33
CA TYR A 80 24.33 7.35 -5.06
C TYR A 80 23.20 6.97 -4.12
N PHE A 81 23.25 5.77 -3.52
CA PHE A 81 22.16 5.23 -2.70
C PHE A 81 22.59 4.88 -1.27
N PHE A 82 23.51 5.65 -0.68
CA PHE A 82 23.68 5.85 0.77
C PHE A 82 24.32 7.21 1.02
#